data_AF-A0A954EUX3-F1
#
_entry.id   AF-A0A954EUX3-F1
#
_cell.length_a   1.000
_cell.length_b   1.000
_cell.length_c   1.000
_cell.angle_alpha   90.00
_cell.angle_beta   90.00
_cell.angle_gamma   90.00
#
_symmetry.space_group_name_H-M   'P 1'
#
loop_
_entity.id
_entity.type
_entity.pdbx_description
1 polymer ?
#
loop_
_entity_poly.entity_id
_entity_poly.type
_entity_poly.pdbx_seq_one_letter_code
_entity_poly.pdbx_strand_id
1 'polypeptide(L)'
;MSKSTDIRVVDAAISFEDHPFRTPLKFGGRVMDRHRLMNVQVTVESRDGHRAEGFGSMPVGQVWAWPSESVTPDEAEAAMCDFAEQVVRLTDAIDEFGHAIDIIYHVSAEYHHLGKVIANERKLSEPVPELAQLVAASPLDAAVHDAYGKVNEANSFNVLSQKFMNEDLAYYLDDQFSGEFLDQYTLREPKPRMPLYHLVGALDPLSDADVTDRIDDELPMTLPEWILADGLTHLKIKLNGDNLDWDVDRVLAIDQITGETQQQRGCAEWFYSTDFNEKCANVDYVLEFLRKIQERNPQAYDRIQYIEQPTHRDLKAHPENKMHKAAELKPVVIDESLIDYEA
;
A
#
# COMPACT_ATOMS: atom_id res chain seq x y z
N MET A 1 -28.43 13.35 -3.53
CA MET A 1 -29.40 13.72 -4.62
C MET A 1 -28.80 13.35 -5.98
N SER A 2 -29.57 12.74 -6.90
CA SER A 2 -29.04 12.33 -8.22
C SER A 2 -28.51 13.50 -9.06
N LYS A 3 -27.39 13.29 -9.76
CA LYS A 3 -26.72 14.29 -10.61
C LYS A 3 -26.63 13.82 -12.06
N SER A 4 -26.49 14.76 -12.99
CA SER A 4 -26.26 14.46 -14.41
C SER A 4 -24.93 13.74 -14.65
N THR A 5 -23.97 13.92 -13.73
CA THR A 5 -22.64 13.29 -13.76
C THR A 5 -22.64 11.86 -13.22
N ASP A 6 -23.76 11.40 -12.63
CA ASP A 6 -23.89 10.02 -12.17
C ASP A 6 -23.69 9.05 -13.33
N ILE A 7 -23.05 7.93 -13.01
CA ILE A 7 -22.78 6.83 -13.94
C ILE A 7 -23.51 5.58 -13.47
N ARG A 8 -23.73 4.65 -14.40
CA ARG A 8 -23.95 3.24 -14.10
C ARG A 8 -22.86 2.39 -14.73
N VAL A 9 -22.59 1.23 -14.14
CA VAL A 9 -21.70 0.23 -14.74
C VAL A 9 -22.46 -0.51 -15.85
N VAL A 10 -21.83 -0.68 -17.00
CA VAL A 10 -22.40 -1.36 -18.18
C VAL A 10 -21.70 -2.69 -18.45
N ASP A 11 -20.42 -2.77 -18.12
CA ASP A 11 -19.59 -3.96 -18.26
C ASP A 11 -18.44 -3.85 -17.25
N ALA A 12 -18.14 -4.92 -16.54
CA ALA A 12 -16.94 -5.02 -15.72
C ALA A 12 -16.26 -6.39 -15.91
N ALA A 13 -14.95 -6.36 -16.18
CA ALA A 13 -14.16 -7.55 -16.43
C ALA A 13 -12.87 -7.53 -15.62
N ILE A 14 -12.45 -8.71 -15.16
CA ILE A 14 -11.18 -8.92 -14.45
C ILE A 14 -10.31 -9.92 -15.22
N SER A 15 -9.00 -9.67 -15.18
CA SER A 15 -7.97 -10.58 -15.66
C SER A 15 -6.83 -10.64 -14.67
N PHE A 16 -6.05 -11.73 -14.72
CA PHE A 16 -4.90 -11.94 -13.85
C PHE A 16 -3.63 -12.07 -14.69
N GLU A 17 -2.54 -11.51 -14.17
CA GLU A 17 -1.23 -11.56 -14.83
C GLU A 17 -0.16 -11.93 -13.81
N ASP A 18 0.65 -12.95 -14.12
CA ASP A 18 1.77 -13.36 -13.29
C ASP A 18 3.06 -12.67 -13.75
N HIS A 19 3.77 -12.05 -12.80
CA HIS A 19 5.02 -11.34 -13.02
C HIS A 19 6.12 -11.96 -12.16
N PRO A 20 7.08 -12.70 -12.76
CA PRO A 20 8.23 -13.18 -12.02
C PRO A 20 9.12 -12.00 -11.62
N PHE A 21 9.64 -12.03 -10.39
CA PHE A 21 10.65 -11.09 -9.97
C PHE A 21 12.01 -11.45 -10.57
N ARG A 22 12.78 -10.40 -10.91
CA ARG A 22 14.18 -10.55 -11.33
C ARG A 22 15.02 -11.24 -10.25
N THR A 23 14.82 -10.84 -9.00
CA THR A 23 15.44 -11.42 -7.80
C THR A 23 14.36 -11.65 -6.74
N PRO A 24 14.43 -12.71 -5.92
CA PRO A 24 13.44 -12.94 -4.88
C PRO A 24 13.36 -11.76 -3.89
N LEU A 25 12.15 -11.34 -3.57
CA LEU A 25 11.87 -10.27 -2.60
C LEU A 25 11.54 -10.90 -1.24
N LYS A 26 12.20 -10.45 -0.17
CA LYS A 26 11.78 -10.80 1.20
C LYS A 26 10.86 -9.73 1.77
N PHE A 27 9.61 -10.10 2.01
CA PHE A 27 8.56 -9.22 2.51
C PHE A 27 7.81 -9.90 3.66
N GLY A 28 7.63 -9.23 4.81
CA GLY A 28 6.93 -9.79 5.97
C GLY A 28 7.51 -11.13 6.48
N GLY A 29 8.82 -11.34 6.33
CA GLY A 29 9.49 -12.58 6.71
C GLY A 29 9.37 -13.74 5.71
N ARG A 30 8.60 -13.58 4.62
CA ARG A 30 8.48 -14.58 3.55
C ARG A 30 9.27 -14.14 2.31
N VAL A 31 9.75 -15.11 1.54
CA VAL A 31 10.43 -14.87 0.26
C VAL A 31 9.44 -15.11 -0.86
N MET A 32 9.35 -14.17 -1.80
CA MET A 32 8.49 -14.21 -2.97
C MET A 32 9.36 -14.14 -4.22
N ASP A 33 9.03 -14.94 -5.22
CA ASP A 33 9.72 -15.00 -6.53
C ASP A 33 8.85 -14.50 -7.69
N ARG A 34 7.56 -14.26 -7.42
CA ARG A 34 6.60 -13.66 -8.35
C ARG A 34 5.57 -12.83 -7.59
N HIS A 35 4.85 -12.01 -8.33
CA HIS A 35 3.55 -11.49 -7.90
C HIS A 35 2.50 -11.76 -8.97
N ARG A 36 1.25 -11.89 -8.55
CA ARG A 36 0.08 -11.90 -9.44
C ARG A 36 -0.61 -10.55 -9.36
N LEU A 37 -0.88 -9.93 -10.50
CA LEU A 37 -1.70 -8.72 -10.63
C LEU A 37 -3.16 -9.09 -10.89
N MET A 38 -4.05 -8.30 -10.30
CA MET A 38 -5.49 -8.26 -10.60
C MET A 38 -5.74 -7.01 -11.43
N ASN A 39 -6.20 -7.18 -12.66
CA ASN A 39 -6.44 -6.11 -13.62
C ASN A 39 -7.93 -6.03 -13.93
N VAL A 40 -8.58 -4.91 -13.58
CA VAL A 40 -10.01 -4.69 -13.79
C VAL A 40 -10.24 -3.59 -14.82
N GLN A 41 -11.11 -3.86 -15.78
CA GLN A 41 -11.63 -2.90 -16.74
C GLN A 41 -13.13 -2.70 -16.47
N VAL A 42 -13.57 -1.45 -16.47
CA VAL A 42 -14.99 -1.09 -16.27
C VAL A 42 -15.42 -0.12 -17.34
N THR A 43 -16.51 -0.44 -18.04
CA THR A 43 -17.23 0.50 -18.90
C THR A 43 -18.40 1.09 -18.14
N VAL A 44 -18.49 2.42 -18.14
CA VAL A 44 -19.57 3.16 -17.48
C VAL A 44 -20.37 3.97 -18.48
N GLU A 45 -21.61 4.29 -18.15
CA GLU A 45 -22.47 5.19 -18.93
C GLU A 45 -23.06 6.27 -18.02
N SER A 46 -22.90 7.54 -18.40
CA SER A 46 -23.52 8.66 -17.69
C SER A 46 -25.00 8.80 -18.03
N ARG A 47 -25.76 9.57 -17.23
CA ARG A 47 -27.19 9.80 -17.49
C ARG A 47 -27.48 10.42 -18.87
N ASP A 48 -26.52 11.17 -19.40
CA ASP A 48 -26.61 11.80 -20.72
C ASP A 48 -26.16 10.86 -21.86
N GLY A 49 -25.85 9.59 -21.56
CA GLY A 49 -25.53 8.54 -22.51
C GLY A 49 -24.07 8.48 -22.97
N HIS A 50 -23.18 9.28 -22.36
CA HIS A 50 -21.75 9.21 -22.65
C HIS A 50 -21.14 7.99 -21.99
N ARG A 51 -20.17 7.36 -22.66
CA ARG A 51 -19.46 6.18 -22.15
C ARG A 51 -17.98 6.44 -22.03
N ALA A 52 -17.37 5.82 -21.03
CA ALA A 52 -15.94 5.75 -20.88
C ALA A 52 -15.52 4.41 -20.27
N GLU A 53 -14.26 4.03 -20.53
CA GLU A 53 -13.63 2.84 -19.97
C GLU A 53 -12.56 3.27 -18.95
N GLY A 54 -12.63 2.71 -17.76
CA GLY A 54 -11.66 2.85 -16.69
C GLY A 54 -10.86 1.58 -16.47
N PHE A 55 -9.67 1.74 -15.89
CA PHE A 55 -8.75 0.66 -15.58
C PHE A 55 -8.21 0.78 -14.17
N GLY A 56 -8.13 -0.36 -13.47
CA GLY A 56 -7.50 -0.47 -12.16
C GLY A 56 -6.65 -1.74 -12.08
N SER A 57 -5.55 -1.66 -11.35
CA SER A 57 -4.61 -2.76 -11.18
C SER A 57 -4.05 -2.79 -9.76
N MET A 58 -3.91 -3.99 -9.19
CA MET A 58 -3.35 -4.19 -7.86
C MET A 58 -2.68 -5.58 -7.77
N PRO A 59 -1.47 -5.70 -7.20
CA PRO A 59 -0.94 -7.01 -6.80
C PRO A 59 -1.85 -7.69 -5.77
N VAL A 60 -1.99 -9.01 -5.84
CA VAL A 60 -2.81 -9.75 -4.85
C VAL A 60 -2.32 -9.50 -3.41
N GLY A 61 -1.00 -9.42 -3.19
CA GLY A 61 -0.45 -8.96 -1.90
C GLY A 61 -0.75 -9.87 -0.70
N GLN A 62 -1.10 -11.13 -0.95
CA GLN A 62 -1.59 -12.11 0.03
C GLN A 62 -0.68 -12.32 1.24
N VAL A 63 0.64 -12.26 1.05
CA VAL A 63 1.63 -12.45 2.12
C VAL A 63 1.52 -11.36 3.18
N TRP A 64 1.18 -10.14 2.76
CA TRP A 64 1.07 -8.98 3.62
C TRP A 64 -0.35 -8.72 4.10
N ALA A 65 -1.33 -8.83 3.20
CA ALA A 65 -2.73 -8.58 3.53
C ALA A 65 -3.31 -9.70 4.41
N TRP A 66 -2.78 -10.92 4.30
CA TRP A 66 -3.21 -12.11 5.03
C TRP A 66 -2.02 -12.90 5.60
N PRO A 67 -1.34 -12.38 6.65
CA PRO A 67 -0.17 -13.02 7.25
C PRO A 67 -0.54 -14.19 8.17
N SER A 68 -1.31 -15.16 7.66
CA SER A 68 -1.82 -16.30 8.43
C SER A 68 -0.76 -17.34 8.74
N GLU A 69 -0.86 -17.96 9.92
CA GLU A 69 -0.15 -19.20 10.27
C GLU A 69 -0.92 -20.46 9.84
N SER A 70 -2.22 -20.34 9.57
CA SER A 70 -3.12 -21.46 9.31
C SER A 70 -3.50 -21.61 7.83
N VAL A 71 -3.45 -20.53 7.06
CA VAL A 71 -3.70 -20.48 5.62
C VAL A 71 -2.38 -20.23 4.88
N THR A 72 -2.08 -21.07 3.89
CA THR A 72 -0.86 -20.93 3.09
C THR A 72 -0.92 -19.73 2.15
N PRO A 73 0.23 -19.17 1.71
CA PRO A 73 0.24 -18.11 0.71
C PRO A 73 -0.56 -18.45 -0.56
N ASP A 74 -0.50 -19.69 -1.04
CA ASP A 74 -1.19 -20.08 -2.28
C ASP A 74 -2.72 -20.15 -2.07
N GLU A 75 -3.17 -20.65 -0.91
CA GLU A 75 -4.59 -20.65 -0.55
C GLU A 75 -5.13 -19.22 -0.39
N ALA A 76 -4.35 -18.33 0.23
CA ALA A 76 -4.70 -16.93 0.39
C ALA A 76 -4.72 -16.18 -0.96
N GLU A 77 -3.71 -16.38 -1.82
CA GLU A 77 -3.65 -15.80 -3.16
C GLU A 77 -4.89 -16.19 -3.96
N ALA A 78 -5.20 -17.49 -3.98
CA ALA A 78 -6.39 -17.98 -4.63
C ALA A 78 -7.63 -17.27 -4.05
N ALA A 79 -7.81 -17.28 -2.72
CA ALA A 79 -8.99 -16.73 -2.02
C ALA A 79 -9.24 -15.27 -2.36
N MET A 80 -8.18 -14.48 -2.46
CA MET A 80 -8.26 -13.08 -2.86
C MET A 80 -8.60 -12.92 -4.34
N CYS A 81 -8.08 -13.78 -5.24
CA CYS A 81 -8.50 -13.79 -6.65
C CYS A 81 -10.01 -14.08 -6.79
N ASP A 82 -10.53 -15.12 -6.14
CA ASP A 82 -11.96 -15.45 -6.18
C ASP A 82 -12.80 -14.30 -5.60
N PHE A 83 -12.31 -13.65 -4.55
CA PHE A 83 -12.99 -12.50 -3.96
C PHE A 83 -13.08 -11.35 -4.97
N ALA A 84 -11.98 -11.02 -5.64
CA ALA A 84 -11.95 -9.99 -6.68
C ALA A 84 -12.91 -10.31 -7.83
N GLU A 85 -12.94 -11.56 -8.31
CA GLU A 85 -13.88 -11.99 -9.36
C GLU A 85 -15.34 -11.84 -8.96
N GLN A 86 -15.69 -12.20 -7.72
CA GLN A 86 -17.05 -12.09 -7.22
C GLN A 86 -17.46 -10.63 -7.02
N VAL A 87 -16.58 -9.77 -6.51
CA VAL A 87 -16.85 -8.32 -6.37
C VAL A 87 -17.07 -7.65 -7.74
N VAL A 88 -16.27 -8.00 -8.75
CA VAL A 88 -16.44 -7.51 -10.13
C VAL A 88 -17.78 -7.96 -10.71
N ARG A 89 -18.14 -9.24 -10.53
CA ARG A 89 -19.43 -9.80 -10.97
C ARG A 89 -20.63 -9.15 -10.28
N LEU A 90 -20.53 -8.88 -8.97
CA LEU A 90 -21.59 -8.20 -8.24
C LEU A 90 -21.83 -6.81 -8.80
N THR A 91 -20.75 -6.07 -9.05
CA THR A 91 -20.81 -4.71 -9.61
C THR A 91 -21.38 -4.69 -11.03
N ASP A 92 -21.00 -5.64 -11.88
CA ASP A 92 -21.53 -5.81 -13.24
C ASP A 92 -23.06 -6.06 -13.25
N ALA A 93 -23.61 -6.65 -12.18
CA ALA A 93 -25.03 -6.97 -12.05
C ALA A 93 -25.89 -5.81 -11.50
N ILE A 94 -25.28 -4.73 -11.01
CA ILE A 94 -26.00 -3.59 -10.41
C ILE A 94 -26.40 -2.60 -11.51
N ASP A 95 -27.70 -2.35 -11.65
CA ASP A 95 -28.25 -1.31 -12.54
C ASP A 95 -28.67 -0.08 -11.71
N GLU A 96 -27.67 0.58 -11.13
CA GLU A 96 -27.83 1.82 -10.35
C GLU A 96 -27.01 2.95 -10.97
N PHE A 97 -27.58 4.16 -10.96
CA PHE A 97 -26.84 5.38 -11.26
C PHE A 97 -26.38 6.06 -9.97
N GLY A 98 -25.09 6.33 -9.84
CA GLY A 98 -24.52 7.06 -8.71
C GLY A 98 -23.16 7.68 -9.02
N HIS A 99 -22.58 8.35 -8.02
CA HIS A 99 -21.17 8.70 -8.06
C HIS A 99 -20.32 7.42 -7.91
N ALA A 100 -19.07 7.43 -8.40
CA ALA A 100 -18.16 6.29 -8.28
C ALA A 100 -18.04 5.77 -6.83
N ILE A 101 -17.89 6.70 -5.88
CA ILE A 101 -17.85 6.38 -4.44
C ILE A 101 -19.13 5.71 -3.93
N ASP A 102 -20.31 6.15 -4.38
CA ASP A 102 -21.60 5.59 -3.95
C ASP A 102 -21.70 4.12 -4.39
N ILE A 103 -21.33 3.85 -5.65
CA ILE A 103 -21.35 2.50 -6.24
C ILE A 103 -20.44 1.57 -5.44
N ILE A 104 -19.20 1.98 -5.19
CA ILE A 104 -18.23 1.16 -4.45
C ILE A 104 -18.65 0.99 -2.99
N TYR A 105 -19.18 2.05 -2.36
CA TYR A 105 -19.68 1.99 -0.98
C TYR A 105 -20.88 1.04 -0.82
N HIS A 106 -21.79 1.02 -1.79
CA HIS A 106 -22.90 0.06 -1.79
C HIS A 106 -22.40 -1.38 -1.99
N VAL A 107 -21.46 -1.59 -2.90
CA VAL A 107 -20.87 -2.91 -3.15
C VAL A 107 -20.08 -3.42 -1.94
N SER A 108 -19.40 -2.53 -1.21
CA SER A 108 -18.58 -2.92 -0.05
C SER A 108 -19.36 -3.49 1.12
N ALA A 109 -20.67 -3.21 1.20
CA ALA A 109 -21.57 -3.80 2.19
C ALA A 109 -21.61 -5.35 2.12
N GLU A 110 -21.32 -5.93 0.95
CA GLU A 110 -21.31 -7.38 0.74
C GLU A 110 -19.95 -8.03 1.09
N TYR A 111 -18.88 -7.26 1.28
CA TYR A 111 -17.51 -7.79 1.40
C TYR A 111 -17.38 -8.80 2.55
N HIS A 112 -17.82 -8.43 3.74
CA HIS A 112 -17.70 -9.30 4.91
C HIS A 112 -18.51 -10.60 4.77
N HIS A 113 -19.68 -10.56 4.09
CA HIS A 113 -20.43 -11.78 3.79
C HIS A 113 -19.69 -12.64 2.78
N LEU A 114 -19.24 -12.04 1.68
CA LEU A 114 -18.51 -12.71 0.61
C LEU A 114 -17.22 -13.36 1.10
N GLY A 115 -16.47 -12.68 1.97
CA GLY A 115 -15.25 -13.21 2.57
C GLY A 115 -15.49 -14.49 3.39
N LYS A 116 -16.65 -14.62 4.03
CA LYS A 116 -17.06 -15.86 4.72
C LYS A 116 -17.51 -16.94 3.75
N VAL A 117 -18.25 -16.59 2.71
CA VAL A 117 -18.70 -17.55 1.68
C VAL A 117 -17.50 -18.20 1.01
N ILE A 118 -16.56 -17.39 0.53
CA ILE A 118 -15.35 -17.88 -0.16
C ILE A 118 -14.50 -18.76 0.75
N ALA A 119 -14.28 -18.33 2.00
CA ALA A 119 -13.53 -19.15 2.97
C ALA A 119 -14.20 -20.51 3.21
N ASN A 120 -15.53 -20.57 3.30
CA ASN A 120 -16.27 -21.82 3.47
C ASN A 120 -16.20 -22.72 2.22
N GLU A 121 -16.39 -22.15 1.03
CA GLU A 121 -16.32 -22.88 -0.25
C GLU A 121 -14.93 -23.50 -0.45
N ARG A 122 -13.88 -22.77 -0.06
CA ARG A 122 -12.50 -23.22 -0.10
C ARG A 122 -12.05 -24.05 1.09
N LYS A 123 -12.91 -24.20 2.11
CA LYS A 123 -12.63 -24.94 3.35
C LYS A 123 -11.39 -24.41 4.09
N LEU A 124 -11.23 -23.09 4.08
CA LEU A 124 -10.16 -22.43 4.82
C LEU A 124 -10.47 -22.46 6.32
N SER A 125 -9.42 -22.44 7.14
CA SER A 125 -9.49 -22.46 8.61
C SER A 125 -10.02 -21.17 9.23
N GLU A 126 -9.98 -20.06 8.47
CA GLU A 126 -10.37 -18.72 8.91
C GLU A 126 -11.00 -17.94 7.74
N PRO A 127 -11.84 -16.92 8.01
CA PRO A 127 -12.40 -16.07 6.96
C PRO A 127 -11.31 -15.26 6.26
N VAL A 128 -11.58 -14.81 5.03
CA VAL A 128 -10.73 -13.82 4.35
C VAL A 128 -10.62 -12.58 5.25
N PRO A 129 -9.42 -12.14 5.69
CA PRO A 129 -9.27 -10.96 6.54
C PRO A 129 -9.75 -9.69 5.83
N GLU A 130 -10.23 -8.71 6.60
CA GLU A 130 -10.78 -7.47 6.06
C GLU A 130 -9.79 -6.72 5.16
N LEU A 131 -8.53 -6.59 5.56
CA LEU A 131 -7.49 -5.99 4.72
C LEU A 131 -7.34 -6.73 3.37
N ALA A 132 -7.39 -8.07 3.38
CA ALA A 132 -7.33 -8.86 2.16
C ALA A 132 -8.58 -8.67 1.27
N GLN A 133 -9.76 -8.49 1.87
CA GLN A 133 -10.97 -8.15 1.12
C GLN A 133 -10.83 -6.77 0.44
N LEU A 134 -10.35 -5.76 1.18
CA LEU A 134 -10.14 -4.40 0.66
C LEU A 134 -9.12 -4.37 -0.48
N VAL A 135 -7.98 -5.07 -0.32
CA VAL A 135 -6.96 -5.20 -1.37
C VAL A 135 -7.50 -5.93 -2.61
N ALA A 136 -8.27 -7.00 -2.43
CA ALA A 136 -8.87 -7.73 -3.55
C ALA A 136 -9.91 -6.89 -4.31
N ALA A 137 -10.61 -5.99 -3.63
CA ALA A 137 -11.62 -5.10 -4.22
C ALA A 137 -11.04 -3.81 -4.84
N SER A 138 -9.88 -3.35 -4.38
CA SER A 138 -9.30 -2.06 -4.80
C SER A 138 -9.07 -1.88 -6.31
N PRO A 139 -8.74 -2.90 -7.14
CA PRO A 139 -8.61 -2.67 -8.58
C PRO A 139 -9.96 -2.35 -9.24
N LEU A 140 -11.08 -2.89 -8.74
CA LEU A 140 -12.41 -2.47 -9.20
C LEU A 140 -12.68 -1.02 -8.81
N ASP A 141 -12.42 -0.65 -7.56
CA ASP A 141 -12.60 0.71 -7.06
C ASP A 141 -11.84 1.74 -7.94
N ALA A 142 -10.56 1.47 -8.18
CA ALA A 142 -9.73 2.28 -9.07
C ALA A 142 -10.30 2.36 -10.49
N ALA A 143 -10.79 1.25 -11.06
CA ALA A 143 -11.35 1.23 -12.41
C ALA A 143 -12.65 2.05 -12.51
N VAL A 144 -13.54 1.97 -11.53
CA VAL A 144 -14.80 2.75 -11.49
C VAL A 144 -14.48 4.24 -11.37
N HIS A 145 -13.54 4.63 -10.50
CA HIS A 145 -13.12 6.02 -10.35
C HIS A 145 -12.39 6.58 -11.60
N ASP A 146 -11.57 5.77 -12.26
CA ASP A 146 -10.93 6.15 -13.53
C ASP A 146 -11.98 6.36 -14.63
N ALA A 147 -12.95 5.44 -14.77
CA ALA A 147 -14.05 5.56 -15.73
C ALA A 147 -14.92 6.81 -15.45
N TYR A 148 -15.24 7.09 -14.19
CA TYR A 148 -16.01 8.26 -13.77
C TYR A 148 -15.29 9.57 -14.12
N GLY A 149 -13.99 9.65 -13.85
CA GLY A 149 -13.18 10.80 -14.24
C GLY A 149 -13.21 11.03 -15.75
N LYS A 150 -12.92 9.97 -16.52
CA LYS A 150 -12.89 10.02 -17.99
C LYS A 150 -14.21 10.44 -18.62
N VAL A 151 -15.34 9.86 -18.18
CA VAL A 151 -16.66 10.21 -18.75
C VAL A 151 -17.07 11.65 -18.46
N ASN A 152 -16.55 12.24 -17.37
CA ASN A 152 -16.75 13.63 -16.99
C ASN A 152 -15.62 14.56 -17.47
N GLU A 153 -14.73 14.08 -18.33
CA GLU A 153 -13.58 14.81 -18.88
C GLU A 153 -12.70 15.47 -17.80
N ALA A 154 -12.52 14.78 -16.68
CA ALA A 154 -11.80 15.27 -15.52
C ALA A 154 -10.89 14.20 -14.90
N ASN A 155 -9.86 14.63 -14.19
CA ASN A 155 -9.07 13.72 -13.35
C ASN A 155 -9.94 13.15 -12.22
N SER A 156 -9.75 11.87 -11.86
CA SER A 156 -10.56 11.18 -10.83
C SER A 156 -10.52 11.82 -9.45
N PHE A 157 -9.46 12.57 -9.09
CA PHE A 157 -9.42 13.35 -7.85
C PHE A 157 -10.20 14.67 -7.95
N ASN A 158 -10.38 15.20 -9.16
CA ASN A 158 -11.10 16.46 -9.42
C ASN A 158 -12.63 16.31 -9.42
N VAL A 159 -13.10 15.07 -9.47
CA VAL A 159 -14.52 14.72 -9.39
C VAL A 159 -14.97 14.34 -7.98
N LEU A 160 -14.11 14.52 -6.97
CA LEU A 160 -14.41 14.21 -5.57
C LEU A 160 -14.99 15.40 -4.77
N SER A 161 -15.65 16.34 -5.46
CA SER A 161 -16.17 17.59 -4.87
C SER A 161 -17.68 17.59 -4.72
N GLN A 162 -18.21 18.57 -3.97
CA GLN A 162 -19.66 18.82 -3.88
C GLN A 162 -20.34 18.99 -5.25
N LYS A 163 -19.61 19.37 -6.31
CA LYS A 163 -20.16 19.44 -7.66
C LYS A 163 -20.57 18.07 -8.18
N PHE A 164 -19.83 17.02 -7.84
CA PHE A 164 -19.96 15.68 -8.43
C PHE A 164 -20.45 14.63 -7.45
N MET A 165 -19.98 14.61 -6.20
CA MET A 165 -20.41 13.65 -5.18
C MET A 165 -21.85 13.90 -4.72
N ASN A 166 -22.62 12.84 -4.51
CA ASN A 166 -24.04 12.95 -4.18
C ASN A 166 -24.31 13.25 -2.71
N GLU A 167 -23.43 12.75 -1.84
CA GLU A 167 -23.45 12.90 -0.39
C GLU A 167 -22.11 13.49 0.10
N ASP A 168 -22.12 14.14 1.27
CA ASP A 168 -20.91 14.62 1.94
C ASP A 168 -20.20 13.48 2.70
N LEU A 169 -19.04 13.76 3.27
CA LEU A 169 -18.24 12.77 3.97
C LEU A 169 -18.90 12.22 5.25
N ALA A 170 -19.86 12.94 5.84
CA ALA A 170 -20.58 12.44 7.02
C ALA A 170 -21.48 11.24 6.71
N TYR A 171 -21.90 11.06 5.45
CA TYR A 171 -22.62 9.86 5.03
C TYR A 171 -21.76 8.60 5.08
N TYR A 172 -20.46 8.72 4.77
CA TYR A 172 -19.51 7.60 4.69
C TYR A 172 -18.77 7.35 6.00
N LEU A 173 -18.58 8.41 6.80
CA LEU A 173 -17.80 8.43 8.02
C LEU A 173 -18.69 8.77 9.23
N ASP A 174 -18.55 9.97 9.79
CA ASP A 174 -19.33 10.46 10.93
C ASP A 174 -19.64 11.97 10.82
N ASP A 175 -20.44 12.49 11.76
CA ASP A 175 -20.90 13.89 11.79
C ASP A 175 -19.77 14.94 11.85
N GLN A 176 -18.53 14.56 12.16
CA GLN A 176 -17.39 15.49 12.18
C GLN A 176 -17.05 15.99 10.77
N PHE A 177 -17.40 15.22 9.75
CA PHE A 177 -17.17 15.54 8.34
C PHE A 177 -18.43 16.12 7.66
N SER A 178 -19.33 16.74 8.42
CA SER A 178 -20.53 17.35 7.86
C SER A 178 -20.20 18.53 6.95
N GLY A 179 -20.72 18.51 5.72
CA GLY A 179 -20.47 19.51 4.68
C GLY A 179 -19.10 19.38 3.99
N GLU A 180 -18.32 18.36 4.36
CA GLU A 180 -16.98 18.12 3.84
C GLU A 180 -16.99 17.16 2.64
N PHE A 181 -16.07 17.39 1.70
CA PHE A 181 -15.91 16.57 0.49
C PHE A 181 -14.43 16.21 0.30
N LEU A 182 -14.15 15.10 -0.40
CA LEU A 182 -12.80 14.55 -0.55
C LEU A 182 -11.84 15.47 -1.34
N ASP A 183 -12.37 16.38 -2.16
CA ASP A 183 -11.56 17.34 -2.93
C ASP A 183 -10.79 18.32 -2.05
N GLN A 184 -11.25 18.61 -0.83
CA GLN A 184 -10.51 19.46 0.12
C GLN A 184 -9.21 18.81 0.62
N TYR A 185 -9.12 17.48 0.56
CA TYR A 185 -7.99 16.68 1.05
C TYR A 185 -7.03 16.26 -0.06
N THR A 186 -7.30 16.66 -1.30
CA THR A 186 -6.52 16.23 -2.46
C THR A 186 -6.05 17.44 -3.27
N LEU A 187 -4.81 17.41 -3.77
CA LEU A 187 -4.26 18.50 -4.57
C LEU A 187 -5.00 18.61 -5.92
N ARG A 188 -5.36 19.84 -6.33
CA ARG A 188 -6.01 20.09 -7.63
C ARG A 188 -5.03 20.05 -8.81
N GLU A 189 -3.77 20.32 -8.53
CA GLU A 189 -2.66 20.23 -9.47
C GLU A 189 -1.69 19.14 -9.00
N PRO A 190 -1.32 18.17 -9.87
CA PRO A 190 -0.37 17.14 -9.49
C PRO A 190 1.02 17.76 -9.25
N LYS A 191 1.73 17.26 -8.24
CA LYS A 191 3.14 17.63 -8.05
C LYS A 191 3.97 16.92 -9.13
N PRO A 192 4.66 17.65 -10.02
CA PRO A 192 5.40 17.02 -11.12
C PRO A 192 6.66 16.27 -10.65
N ARG A 193 7.06 16.46 -9.38
CA ARG A 193 8.22 15.83 -8.77
C ARG A 193 7.93 15.54 -7.30
N MET A 194 8.31 14.36 -6.84
CA MET A 194 8.32 13.98 -5.43
C MET A 194 9.48 13.00 -5.17
N PRO A 195 9.99 12.94 -3.92
CA PRO A 195 10.89 11.87 -3.52
C PRO A 195 10.26 10.49 -3.72
N LEU A 196 11.04 9.55 -4.24
CA LEU A 196 10.68 8.13 -4.28
C LEU A 196 11.62 7.38 -3.34
N TYR A 197 11.03 6.65 -2.39
CA TYR A 197 11.78 5.81 -1.46
C TYR A 197 12.09 4.47 -2.12
N HIS A 198 13.36 4.22 -2.40
CA HIS A 198 13.83 2.92 -2.87
C HIS A 198 13.89 1.95 -1.69
N LEU A 199 13.17 0.83 -1.80
CA LEU A 199 13.14 -0.20 -0.76
C LEU A 199 14.49 -0.92 -0.70
N VAL A 200 15.11 -0.98 0.48
CA VAL A 200 16.29 -1.81 0.77
C VAL A 200 15.84 -2.97 1.65
N GLY A 201 15.41 -4.04 0.98
CA GLY A 201 14.92 -5.28 1.55
C GLY A 201 15.98 -6.06 2.30
N ALA A 202 15.55 -6.91 3.24
CA ALA A 202 16.45 -7.62 4.16
C ALA A 202 17.41 -8.61 3.45
N LEU A 203 17.11 -9.02 2.22
CA LEU A 203 17.97 -9.87 1.38
C LEU A 203 18.73 -9.09 0.30
N ASP A 204 18.48 -7.79 0.18
CA ASP A 204 19.05 -7.01 -0.91
C ASP A 204 20.56 -6.83 -0.67
N PRO A 205 21.40 -7.11 -1.68
CA PRO A 205 22.84 -6.95 -1.57
C PRO A 205 23.22 -5.50 -1.25
N LEU A 206 23.90 -5.28 -0.12
CA LEU A 206 24.44 -3.96 0.21
C LEU A 206 25.77 -3.72 -0.52
N SER A 207 26.53 -4.79 -0.77
CA SER A 207 27.83 -4.77 -1.41
C SER A 207 28.05 -5.99 -2.31
N ASP A 208 29.14 -6.01 -3.09
CA ASP A 208 29.51 -7.17 -3.91
C ASP A 208 29.77 -8.44 -3.07
N ALA A 209 30.08 -8.30 -1.78
CA ALA A 209 30.27 -9.45 -0.89
C ALA A 209 28.95 -10.19 -0.59
N ASP A 210 27.80 -9.53 -0.77
CA ASP A 210 26.47 -10.10 -0.56
C ASP A 210 25.94 -10.77 -1.84
N VAL A 211 26.59 -10.57 -2.99
CA VAL A 211 26.17 -11.12 -4.29
C VAL A 211 26.70 -12.55 -4.44
N THR A 212 25.80 -13.54 -4.42
CA THR A 212 26.17 -14.94 -4.66
C THR A 212 26.26 -15.27 -6.15
N ASP A 213 25.23 -14.89 -6.92
CA ASP A 213 25.10 -15.18 -8.34
C ASP A 213 24.68 -13.90 -9.06
N ARG A 214 25.62 -13.27 -9.77
CA ARG A 214 25.34 -12.05 -10.53
C ARG A 214 24.53 -12.40 -11.78
N ILE A 215 23.37 -11.76 -11.94
CA ILE A 215 22.50 -11.94 -13.10
C ILE A 215 23.11 -11.22 -14.30
N ASP A 216 23.18 -11.90 -15.43
CA ASP A 216 23.75 -11.39 -16.69
C ASP A 216 22.68 -10.62 -17.50
N ASP A 217 22.18 -9.51 -16.94
CA ASP A 217 21.13 -8.68 -17.56
C ASP A 217 21.41 -7.16 -17.49
N GLU A 218 22.67 -6.77 -17.24
CA GLU A 218 23.15 -5.37 -17.16
C GLU A 218 22.52 -4.50 -16.05
N LEU A 219 21.53 -5.01 -15.31
CA LEU A 219 20.83 -4.26 -14.27
C LEU A 219 21.63 -4.24 -12.95
N PRO A 220 21.55 -3.14 -12.16
CA PRO A 220 22.17 -3.06 -10.84
C PRO A 220 21.78 -4.22 -9.91
N MET A 221 22.67 -4.59 -8.99
CA MET A 221 22.41 -5.63 -7.98
C MET A 221 22.71 -5.18 -6.56
N THR A 222 23.71 -4.32 -6.39
CA THR A 222 24.10 -3.79 -5.08
C THR A 222 23.51 -2.40 -4.85
N LEU A 223 23.36 -2.02 -3.59
CA LEU A 223 22.89 -0.69 -3.22
C LEU A 223 23.70 0.46 -3.90
N PRO A 224 25.06 0.43 -3.96
CA PRO A 224 25.82 1.44 -4.70
C PRO A 224 25.44 1.54 -6.17
N GLU A 225 25.27 0.41 -6.86
CA GLU A 225 24.91 0.39 -8.28
C GLU A 225 23.52 1.00 -8.50
N TRP A 226 22.55 0.69 -7.63
CA TRP A 226 21.21 1.30 -7.68
C TRP A 226 21.25 2.81 -7.41
N ILE A 227 22.02 3.26 -6.40
CA ILE A 227 22.20 4.70 -6.11
C ILE A 227 22.77 5.43 -7.33
N LEU A 228 23.74 4.84 -8.03
CA LEU A 228 24.37 5.44 -9.20
C LEU A 228 23.45 5.43 -10.42
N ALA A 229 22.74 4.33 -10.68
CA ALA A 229 21.89 4.16 -11.84
C ALA A 229 20.64 5.05 -11.79
N ASP A 230 19.91 5.02 -10.68
CA ASP A 230 18.60 5.71 -10.55
C ASP A 230 18.72 7.06 -9.84
N GLY A 231 19.92 7.38 -9.35
CA GLY A 231 20.19 8.62 -8.68
C GLY A 231 19.51 8.76 -7.32
N LEU A 232 19.34 7.64 -6.61
CA LEU A 232 18.58 7.52 -5.37
C LEU A 232 19.01 8.54 -4.31
N THR A 233 18.04 9.13 -3.62
CA THR A 233 18.25 10.04 -2.47
C THR A 233 17.37 9.71 -1.28
N HIS A 234 16.43 8.77 -1.42
CA HIS A 234 15.52 8.36 -0.35
C HIS A 234 15.48 6.84 -0.33
N LEU A 235 15.81 6.24 0.81
CA LEU A 235 15.89 4.78 0.98
C LEU A 235 14.96 4.33 2.10
N LYS A 236 14.12 3.34 1.84
CA LYS A 236 13.26 2.69 2.84
C LYS A 236 13.96 1.44 3.35
N ILE A 237 14.49 1.48 4.56
CA ILE A 237 15.27 0.41 5.16
C ILE A 237 14.32 -0.56 5.86
N LYS A 238 14.18 -1.78 5.34
CA LYS A 238 13.47 -2.85 6.05
C LYS A 238 14.30 -3.34 7.23
N LEU A 239 13.66 -3.40 8.39
CA LEU A 239 14.20 -3.82 9.68
C LEU A 239 13.50 -5.09 10.16
N ASN A 240 14.06 -5.71 11.19
CA ASN A 240 13.60 -6.97 11.74
C ASN A 240 12.61 -6.75 12.90
N GLY A 241 12.86 -5.78 13.77
CA GLY A 241 11.95 -5.39 14.86
C GLY A 241 12.01 -6.28 16.11
N ASP A 242 12.71 -7.41 16.06
CA ASP A 242 12.97 -8.27 17.23
C ASP A 242 14.46 -8.52 17.51
N ASN A 243 15.35 -7.88 16.75
CA ASN A 243 16.80 -7.95 16.92
C ASN A 243 17.43 -6.55 16.84
N LEU A 244 17.53 -5.91 18.00
CA LEU A 244 17.94 -4.51 18.12
C LEU A 244 19.35 -4.25 17.55
N ASP A 245 20.31 -5.10 17.85
CA ASP A 245 21.69 -4.89 17.40
C ASP A 245 21.79 -5.05 15.88
N TRP A 246 21.08 -6.04 15.30
CA TRP A 246 21.00 -6.18 13.85
C TRP A 246 20.34 -4.99 13.17
N ASP A 247 19.23 -4.46 13.74
CA ASP A 247 18.53 -3.30 13.19
C ASP A 247 19.42 -2.05 13.18
N VAL A 248 20.12 -1.79 14.29
CA VAL A 248 21.05 -0.66 14.41
C VAL A 248 22.23 -0.82 13.45
N ASP A 249 22.86 -1.99 13.42
CA ASP A 249 24.01 -2.24 12.53
C ASP A 249 23.63 -2.12 11.06
N ARG A 250 22.42 -2.56 10.69
CA ARG A 250 21.91 -2.46 9.32
C ARG A 250 21.76 -1.01 8.87
N VAL A 251 21.16 -0.13 9.69
CA VAL A 251 21.04 1.29 9.33
C VAL A 251 22.42 1.93 9.17
N LEU A 252 23.36 1.63 10.07
CA LEU A 252 24.71 2.21 10.01
C LEU A 252 25.52 1.71 8.81
N ALA A 253 25.37 0.43 8.44
CA ALA A 253 25.99 -0.12 7.24
C ALA A 253 25.44 0.54 5.97
N ILE A 254 24.11 0.67 5.87
CA ILE A 254 23.46 1.37 4.75
C ILE A 254 23.89 2.84 4.71
N ASP A 255 23.99 3.52 5.86
CA ASP A 255 24.41 4.92 5.91
C ASP A 255 25.85 5.11 5.41
N GLN A 256 26.77 4.24 5.83
CA GLN A 256 28.14 4.27 5.36
C GLN A 256 28.22 4.09 3.83
N ILE A 257 27.62 3.01 3.31
CA ILE A 257 27.63 2.68 1.89
C ILE A 257 26.98 3.78 1.05
N THR A 258 25.85 4.30 1.51
CA THR A 258 25.15 5.40 0.84
C THR A 258 26.01 6.66 0.85
N GLY A 259 26.63 7.01 1.98
CA GLY A 259 27.50 8.19 2.07
C GLY A 259 28.70 8.13 1.13
N GLU A 260 29.40 6.99 1.08
CA GLU A 260 30.52 6.76 0.17
C GLU A 260 30.08 6.87 -1.30
N THR A 261 28.91 6.32 -1.64
CA THR A 261 28.38 6.37 -3.01
C THR A 261 27.89 7.76 -3.40
N GLN A 262 27.19 8.46 -2.51
CA GLN A 262 26.69 9.81 -2.76
C GLN A 262 27.82 10.82 -2.95
N GLN A 263 28.97 10.61 -2.28
CA GLN A 263 30.18 11.41 -2.50
C GLN A 263 30.63 11.34 -3.97
N GLN A 264 30.56 10.18 -4.62
CA GLN A 264 30.91 10.00 -6.03
C GLN A 264 29.97 10.79 -6.96
N ARG A 265 28.70 10.93 -6.56
CA ARG A 265 27.68 11.71 -7.27
C ARG A 265 27.75 13.22 -6.97
N GLY A 266 28.55 13.63 -5.98
CA GLY A 266 28.52 15.00 -5.45
C GLY A 266 27.18 15.36 -4.79
N CYS A 267 26.42 14.36 -4.33
CA CYS A 267 25.15 14.54 -3.64
C CYS A 267 25.40 14.69 -2.14
N ALA A 268 24.94 15.79 -1.55
CA ALA A 268 25.16 16.10 -0.13
C ALA A 268 23.93 15.79 0.76
N GLU A 269 22.77 15.50 0.16
CA GLU A 269 21.50 15.39 0.86
C GLU A 269 20.72 14.15 0.42
N TRP A 270 20.41 13.29 1.38
CA TRP A 270 19.61 12.07 1.21
C TRP A 270 19.01 11.65 2.56
N PHE A 271 18.00 10.79 2.51
CA PHE A 271 17.13 10.50 3.65
C PHE A 271 16.74 9.02 3.73
N TYR A 272 16.32 8.62 4.93
CA TYR A 272 15.88 7.26 5.21
C TYR A 272 14.48 7.25 5.81
N SER A 273 13.74 6.19 5.51
CA SER A 273 12.66 5.71 6.35
C SER A 273 13.02 4.34 6.86
N THR A 274 12.54 4.00 8.05
CA THR A 274 12.83 2.71 8.69
C THR A 274 11.53 1.97 8.93
N ASP A 275 11.43 0.74 8.43
CA ASP A 275 10.19 -0.04 8.43
C ASP A 275 10.38 -1.36 9.17
N PHE A 276 9.63 -1.53 10.26
CA PHE A 276 9.69 -2.71 11.13
C PHE A 276 8.63 -3.76 10.83
N ASN A 277 7.73 -3.49 9.88
CA ASN A 277 6.73 -4.44 9.39
C ASN A 277 5.93 -5.12 10.52
N GLU A 278 5.55 -4.33 11.52
CA GLU A 278 4.69 -4.68 12.66
C GLU A 278 5.36 -5.53 13.76
N LYS A 279 6.70 -5.63 13.78
CA LYS A 279 7.43 -6.60 14.63
C LYS A 279 7.94 -6.07 15.97
N CYS A 280 8.00 -4.76 16.22
CA CYS A 280 8.55 -4.30 17.50
C CYS A 280 7.64 -4.69 18.65
N ALA A 281 8.24 -5.26 19.70
CA ALA A 281 7.51 -5.70 20.88
C ALA A 281 6.79 -4.56 21.60
N ASN A 282 7.36 -3.35 21.59
CA ASN A 282 6.77 -2.15 22.18
C ASN A 282 7.50 -0.86 21.76
N VAL A 283 6.99 0.29 22.19
CA VAL A 283 7.60 1.61 21.97
C VAL A 283 9.03 1.74 22.54
N ASP A 284 9.37 1.05 23.63
CA ASP A 284 10.70 1.14 24.24
C ASP A 284 11.78 0.54 23.32
N TYR A 285 11.44 -0.47 22.52
CA TYR A 285 12.32 -0.98 21.45
C TYR A 285 12.69 0.11 20.46
N VAL A 286 11.69 0.87 19.99
CA VAL A 286 11.88 1.95 19.00
C VAL A 286 12.72 3.09 19.59
N LEU A 287 12.46 3.47 20.84
CA LEU A 287 13.23 4.50 21.54
C LEU A 287 14.70 4.11 21.69
N GLU A 288 14.95 2.85 22.08
CA GLU A 288 16.30 2.33 22.24
C GLU A 288 17.04 2.22 20.89
N PHE A 289 16.33 1.79 19.84
CA PHE A 289 16.85 1.76 18.46
C PHE A 289 17.31 3.15 18.01
N LEU A 290 16.46 4.16 18.16
CA LEU A 290 16.78 5.55 17.82
C LEU A 290 17.97 6.07 18.62
N ARG A 291 17.98 5.82 19.94
CA ARG A 291 19.07 6.23 20.85
C ARG A 291 20.41 5.64 20.40
N LYS A 292 20.47 4.34 20.13
CA LYS A 292 21.71 3.66 19.71
C LYS A 292 22.24 4.18 18.38
N ILE A 293 21.37 4.49 17.41
CA ILE A 293 21.80 5.10 16.15
C ILE A 293 22.37 6.49 16.42
N GLN A 294 21.67 7.32 17.19
CA GLN A 294 22.12 8.68 17.52
C GLN A 294 23.48 8.69 18.24
N GLU A 295 23.72 7.75 19.15
CA GLU A 295 24.99 7.62 19.87
C GLU A 295 26.16 7.21 18.97
N ARG A 296 25.92 6.35 17.98
CA ARG A 296 26.96 5.82 17.09
C ARG A 296 27.22 6.71 15.88
N ASN A 297 26.17 7.31 15.32
CA ASN A 297 26.24 8.20 14.17
C ASN A 297 25.06 9.19 14.19
N PRO A 298 25.25 10.40 14.76
CA PRO A 298 24.21 11.43 14.80
C PRO A 298 23.67 11.81 13.43
N GLN A 299 24.51 11.78 12.38
CA GLN A 299 24.09 12.15 11.04
C GLN A 299 23.14 11.10 10.44
N ALA A 300 23.38 9.81 10.69
CA ALA A 300 22.46 8.75 10.30
C ALA A 300 21.10 8.90 10.99
N TYR A 301 21.09 9.24 12.28
CA TYR A 301 19.85 9.56 13.01
C TYR A 301 19.11 10.73 12.39
N ASP A 302 19.81 11.82 12.04
CA ASP A 302 19.20 13.00 11.43
C ASP A 302 18.59 12.70 10.06
N ARG A 303 19.17 11.78 9.29
CA ARG A 303 18.65 11.34 7.99
C ARG A 303 17.36 10.52 8.06
N ILE A 304 17.04 9.89 9.20
CA ILE A 304 15.76 9.18 9.38
C ILE A 304 14.64 10.21 9.40
N GLN A 305 13.80 10.23 8.37
CA GLN A 305 12.65 11.14 8.24
C GLN A 305 11.42 10.62 8.97
N TYR A 306 11.15 9.31 8.92
CA TYR A 306 10.01 8.71 9.60
C TYR A 306 10.22 7.22 9.84
N ILE A 307 9.43 6.69 10.77
CA ILE A 307 9.39 5.28 11.17
C ILE A 307 8.06 4.71 10.69
N GLU A 308 8.12 3.53 10.10
CA GLU A 308 6.98 2.86 9.49
C GLU A 308 6.68 1.54 10.19
N GLN A 309 5.40 1.31 10.47
CA GLN A 309 4.82 0.13 11.09
C GLN A 309 5.65 -0.47 12.25
N PRO A 310 5.97 0.30 13.31
CA PRO A 310 6.66 -0.26 14.46
C PRO A 310 5.79 -1.22 15.29
N THR A 311 4.47 -1.23 15.12
CA THR A 311 3.53 -1.99 15.96
C THR A 311 2.59 -2.85 15.14
N HIS A 312 1.96 -3.81 15.80
CA HIS A 312 0.93 -4.68 15.24
C HIS A 312 -0.22 -3.90 14.59
N ARG A 313 -0.73 -4.37 13.45
CA ARG A 313 -1.90 -3.77 12.76
C ARG A 313 -3.19 -3.77 13.58
N ASP A 314 -3.37 -4.75 14.45
CA ASP A 314 -4.51 -4.80 15.38
C ASP A 314 -4.20 -3.94 16.63
N LEU A 315 -4.40 -2.63 16.50
CA LEU A 315 -4.16 -1.66 17.56
C LEU A 315 -5.12 -1.85 18.75
N LYS A 316 -6.36 -2.28 18.49
CA LYS A 316 -7.39 -2.55 19.51
C LYS A 316 -6.98 -3.73 20.41
N ALA A 317 -6.29 -4.73 19.87
CA ALA A 317 -5.72 -5.83 20.65
C ALA A 317 -4.47 -5.44 21.46
N HIS A 318 -3.79 -4.35 21.09
CA HIS A 318 -2.55 -3.87 21.72
C HIS A 318 -2.62 -2.40 22.18
N PRO A 319 -3.64 -2.00 22.97
CA PRO A 319 -3.89 -0.59 23.31
C PRO A 319 -2.79 0.04 24.18
N GLU A 320 -1.95 -0.78 24.82
CA GLU A 320 -0.78 -0.35 25.58
C GLU A 320 0.37 0.13 24.69
N ASN A 321 0.46 -0.36 23.44
CA ASN A 321 1.60 -0.11 22.57
C ASN A 321 1.47 1.21 21.79
N LYS A 322 1.37 2.31 22.54
CA LYS A 322 1.21 3.64 21.96
C LYS A 322 2.54 4.20 21.46
N MET A 323 2.57 4.62 20.20
CA MET A 323 3.77 5.17 19.56
C MET A 323 4.02 6.66 19.85
N HIS A 324 3.21 7.33 20.69
CA HIS A 324 3.31 8.77 20.93
C HIS A 324 4.71 9.22 21.39
N LYS A 325 5.36 8.47 22.29
CA LYS A 325 6.73 8.80 22.74
C LYS A 325 7.76 8.72 21.62
N ALA A 326 7.62 7.74 20.71
CA ALA A 326 8.47 7.67 19.53
C ALA A 326 8.16 8.81 18.55
N ALA A 327 6.87 9.16 18.40
CA ALA A 327 6.40 10.25 17.57
C ALA A 327 6.91 11.64 18.00
N GLU A 328 7.25 11.82 19.29
CA GLU A 328 7.94 13.02 19.79
C GLU A 328 9.37 13.17 19.23
N LEU A 329 10.01 12.08 18.81
CA LEU A 329 11.37 12.07 18.26
C LEU A 329 11.39 12.08 16.73
N LYS A 330 10.57 11.23 16.11
CA LYS A 330 10.45 11.05 14.66
C LYS A 330 9.00 10.73 14.30
N PRO A 331 8.44 11.26 13.19
CA PRO A 331 7.13 10.85 12.71
C PRO A 331 6.97 9.33 12.61
N VAL A 332 5.81 8.82 13.01
CA VAL A 332 5.47 7.40 12.97
C VAL A 332 4.27 7.20 12.06
N VAL A 333 4.38 6.27 11.10
CA VAL A 333 3.34 5.89 10.15
C VAL A 333 2.95 4.44 10.41
N ILE A 334 1.66 4.17 10.65
CA ILE A 334 1.12 2.81 10.91
C ILE A 334 0.08 2.42 9.82
N ASP A 335 -0.15 3.32 8.88
CA ASP A 335 -1.35 3.41 8.04
C ASP A 335 -1.60 2.20 7.13
N GLU A 336 -0.56 1.66 6.46
CA GLU A 336 -0.78 0.73 5.35
C GLU A 336 -1.59 -0.53 5.72
N SER A 337 -1.57 -0.94 7.00
CA SER A 337 -2.28 -2.12 7.50
C SER A 337 -3.58 -1.82 8.26
N LEU A 338 -3.96 -0.55 8.40
CA LEU A 338 -5.20 -0.15 9.06
C LEU A 338 -6.38 -0.37 8.11
N ILE A 339 -7.51 -0.78 8.68
CA ILE A 339 -8.71 -1.19 7.95
C ILE A 339 -9.89 -0.24 8.15
N ASP A 340 -9.83 0.61 9.18
CA ASP A 340 -10.88 1.59 9.50
C ASP A 340 -10.27 2.86 10.12
N TYR A 341 -11.04 3.95 10.11
CA TYR A 341 -10.64 5.26 10.67
C TYR A 341 -10.56 5.23 12.20
N GLU A 342 -11.33 4.35 12.84
CA GLU A 342 -11.40 4.16 14.29
C GLU A 342 -10.26 3.31 14.87
N ALA A 343 -9.37 2.79 14.03
CA ALA A 343 -8.35 1.80 14.37
C ALA A 343 -7.22 2.35 15.23
#